data_AF-A0A8J2X372-F1
#
_entry.id   AF-A0A8J2X372-F1
#
_cell.length_a   1.000
_cell.length_b   1.000
_cell.length_c   1.000
_cell.angle_alpha   90.00
_cell.angle_beta   90.00
_cell.angle_gamma   90.00
#
_symmetry.space_group_name_H-M   'P 1'
#
loop_
_entity.id
_entity.type
_entity.pdbx_description
1 polymer ?
#
loop_
_entity_poly.entity_id
_entity_poly.type
_entity_poly.pdbx_seq_one_letter_code
_entity_poly.pdbx_strand_id
1 'polypeptide(L)'
;MNTLIYGSISPIDVVVGIDNATFQLRKGQPFAGIKNIPPGIHVVHWGDDSMRYGYWFDSKQKYYIRYNEAFELVKLTDDAAHDLGAASHLQFMVPCPDDESWRDLSRYVSQEQVHSITGDATGYADSSMTSLEEAELLHETLSRGHEARTATTGTEPKFHYHPIKFKSRQAIRSDHRQEDFLDKSYYLNDVLLSQFYGHRFDRLLGELQFAFLNAMVFGNYGSSLQWHSFIELICLSSRVSADTIARLDKVLALQLESLQQEYVDFLLSPTVWDRILYKSFHGDQLRHTRQALEHRAPDLLEEVIDDDNDEFEPTIVSGVYYRQR
;
A
#
# COMPACT_ATOMS: atom_id res chain seq x y z
N MET A 1 13.91 -12.80 -21.99
CA MET A 1 13.49 -11.39 -21.81
C MET A 1 12.02 -11.43 -21.43
N ASN A 2 11.64 -10.87 -20.28
CA ASN A 2 10.22 -10.86 -19.90
C ASN A 2 9.51 -9.73 -20.64
N THR A 3 8.35 -10.04 -21.19
CA THR A 3 7.61 -9.16 -22.09
C THR A 3 6.11 -9.28 -21.84
N LEU A 4 5.40 -8.16 -21.96
CA LEU A 4 3.94 -8.09 -22.07
C LEU A 4 3.61 -7.78 -23.52
N ILE A 5 2.82 -8.64 -24.17
CA ILE A 5 2.46 -8.47 -25.59
C ILE A 5 1.08 -7.83 -25.69
N TYR A 6 0.93 -6.78 -26.52
CA TYR A 6 -0.37 -6.28 -26.96
C TYR A 6 -0.61 -6.55 -28.45
N GLY A 7 0.43 -6.33 -29.28
CA GLY A 7 0.44 -6.71 -30.70
C GLY A 7 -0.56 -5.99 -31.60
N SER A 8 -1.08 -4.82 -31.22
CA SER A 8 -2.14 -4.11 -31.96
C SER A 8 -1.93 -2.58 -32.00
N ILE A 9 -2.85 -1.87 -32.65
CA ILE A 9 -2.97 -0.41 -32.56
C ILE A 9 -3.80 -0.05 -31.32
N SER A 10 -3.45 1.05 -30.65
CA SER A 10 -4.25 1.53 -29.52
C SER A 10 -5.68 1.88 -29.99
N PRO A 11 -6.74 1.34 -29.38
CA PRO A 11 -8.13 1.59 -29.79
C PRO A 11 -8.64 2.94 -29.29
N ILE A 12 -8.00 3.50 -28.26
CA ILE A 12 -8.39 4.73 -27.57
C ILE A 12 -7.16 5.57 -27.21
N ASP A 13 -7.40 6.83 -26.83
CA ASP A 13 -6.41 7.64 -26.11
C ASP A 13 -6.39 7.15 -24.66
N VAL A 14 -5.21 6.81 -24.13
CA VAL A 14 -5.09 6.23 -22.78
C VAL A 14 -3.70 6.48 -22.20
N VAL A 15 -3.62 6.69 -20.89
CA VAL A 15 -2.35 6.63 -20.15
C VAL A 15 -2.09 5.17 -19.81
N VAL A 16 -0.94 4.65 -20.23
CA VAL A 16 -0.47 3.32 -19.86
C VAL A 16 0.65 3.47 -18.85
N GLY A 17 0.61 2.68 -17.79
CA GLY A 17 1.67 2.58 -16.82
C GLY A 17 2.22 1.18 -16.66
N ILE A 18 3.51 1.13 -16.34
CA ILE A 18 4.21 -0.05 -15.87
C ILE A 18 4.98 0.38 -14.63
N ASP A 19 4.62 -0.23 -13.50
CA ASP A 19 5.14 0.16 -12.19
C ASP A 19 4.91 1.66 -11.93
N ASN A 20 5.96 2.40 -11.57
CA ASN A 20 5.90 3.85 -11.32
C ASN A 20 5.88 4.70 -12.60
N ALA A 21 6.19 4.11 -13.75
CA ALA A 21 6.35 4.85 -14.99
C ALA A 21 5.06 4.88 -15.81
N THR A 22 4.79 6.01 -16.46
CA THR A 22 3.63 6.20 -17.32
C THR A 22 4.01 6.79 -18.66
N PHE A 23 3.22 6.49 -19.70
CA PHE A 23 3.33 7.09 -21.02
C PHE A 23 1.95 7.16 -21.68
N GLN A 24 1.77 8.12 -22.58
CA GLN A 24 0.51 8.29 -23.30
C GLN A 24 0.51 7.49 -24.61
N LEU A 25 -0.57 6.76 -24.85
CA LEU A 25 -0.89 6.17 -26.15
C LEU A 25 -2.05 6.93 -26.78
N ARG A 26 -1.88 7.31 -28.04
CA ARG A 26 -2.96 7.90 -28.85
C ARG A 26 -3.71 6.83 -29.62
N LYS A 27 -5.00 7.05 -29.87
CA LYS A 27 -5.82 6.21 -30.72
C LYS A 27 -5.18 6.06 -32.11
N GLY A 28 -5.05 4.82 -32.56
CA GLY A 28 -4.41 4.45 -33.82
C GLY A 28 -2.89 4.35 -33.77
N GLN A 29 -2.25 4.65 -32.64
CA GLN A 29 -0.81 4.50 -32.48
C GLN A 29 -0.42 3.01 -32.41
N PRO A 30 0.55 2.54 -33.20
CA PRO A 30 1.08 1.19 -33.08
C PRO A 30 1.78 0.98 -31.73
N PHE A 31 1.39 -0.05 -30.99
CA PHE A 31 1.99 -0.42 -29.72
C PHE A 31 1.99 -1.94 -29.56
N ALA A 32 3.16 -2.56 -29.54
CA ALA A 32 3.24 -4.01 -29.45
C ALA A 32 3.36 -4.54 -28.01
N GLY A 33 3.50 -3.66 -27.02
CA GLY A 33 3.60 -4.01 -25.61
C GLY A 33 4.88 -3.52 -24.94
N ILE A 34 5.26 -4.16 -23.84
CA ILE A 34 6.38 -3.75 -22.97
C ILE A 34 7.43 -4.85 -22.93
N LYS A 35 8.72 -4.50 -23.06
CA LYS A 35 9.85 -5.44 -23.05
C LYS A 35 10.86 -5.11 -21.97
N ASN A 36 11.82 -6.00 -21.72
CA ASN A 36 12.86 -5.82 -20.70
C ASN A 36 12.33 -5.69 -19.27
N ILE A 37 11.20 -6.33 -18.96
CA ILE A 37 10.65 -6.31 -17.60
C ILE A 37 11.60 -7.10 -16.68
N PRO A 38 12.10 -6.52 -15.58
CA PRO A 38 12.94 -7.25 -14.63
C PRO A 38 12.22 -8.47 -14.01
N PRO A 39 12.94 -9.42 -13.41
CA PRO A 39 12.32 -10.46 -12.59
C PRO A 39 11.75 -9.89 -11.29
N GLY A 40 10.52 -10.26 -10.95
CA GLY A 40 9.79 -9.71 -9.80
C GLY A 40 8.28 -9.59 -10.03
N ILE A 41 7.62 -8.98 -9.04
CA ILE A 41 6.21 -8.58 -9.12
C ILE A 41 6.14 -7.18 -9.74
N HIS A 42 5.24 -7.02 -10.71
CA HIS A 42 5.04 -5.79 -11.45
C HIS A 42 3.55 -5.48 -11.56
N VAL A 43 3.23 -4.24 -11.92
CA VAL A 43 1.86 -3.82 -12.19
C VAL A 43 1.79 -3.09 -13.52
N VAL A 44 0.91 -3.56 -14.40
CA VAL A 44 0.52 -2.81 -15.60
C VAL A 44 -0.82 -2.16 -15.33
N HIS A 45 -0.93 -0.86 -15.61
CA HIS A 45 -2.12 -0.09 -15.32
C HIS A 45 -2.50 0.82 -16.48
N TRP A 46 -3.77 1.17 -16.51
CA TRP A 46 -4.37 2.09 -17.46
C TRP A 46 -5.26 3.06 -16.71
N GLY A 47 -5.42 4.24 -17.30
CA GLY A 47 -6.37 5.19 -16.79
C GLY A 47 -6.29 6.53 -17.49
N ASP A 48 -7.04 7.44 -16.90
CA ASP A 48 -6.96 8.87 -17.11
C ASP A 48 -6.87 9.58 -15.75
N ASP A 49 -7.08 10.88 -15.72
CA ASP A 49 -7.06 11.68 -14.49
C ASP A 49 -8.21 11.32 -13.51
N SER A 50 -9.21 10.55 -13.95
CA SER A 50 -10.40 10.21 -13.15
C SER A 50 -10.33 8.81 -12.52
N MET A 51 -9.94 7.79 -13.29
CA MET A 51 -9.99 6.39 -12.87
C MET A 51 -8.74 5.66 -13.34
N ARG A 52 -8.09 4.98 -12.40
CA ARG A 52 -6.93 4.13 -12.68
C ARG A 52 -7.25 2.70 -12.28
N TYR A 53 -6.92 1.75 -13.15
CA TYR A 53 -7.08 0.33 -12.90
C TYR A 53 -5.93 -0.44 -13.53
N GLY A 54 -5.66 -1.66 -13.07
CA GLY A 54 -4.54 -2.44 -13.56
C GLY A 54 -4.52 -3.85 -13.01
N TYR A 55 -3.47 -4.57 -13.39
CA TYR A 55 -3.26 -5.95 -12.96
C TYR A 55 -1.83 -6.13 -12.45
N TRP A 56 -1.75 -6.69 -11.27
CA TRP A 56 -0.51 -7.16 -10.68
C TRP A 56 -0.14 -8.54 -11.23
N PHE A 57 1.13 -8.74 -11.56
CA PHE A 57 1.60 -9.99 -12.14
C PHE A 57 3.04 -10.33 -11.76
N ASP A 58 3.38 -11.62 -11.79
CA ASP A 58 4.76 -12.09 -11.67
C ASP A 58 5.37 -12.22 -13.07
N SER A 59 6.43 -11.45 -13.33
CA SER A 59 7.19 -11.47 -14.59
C SER A 59 7.75 -12.84 -15.00
N LYS A 60 7.80 -13.82 -14.09
CA LYS A 60 8.13 -15.22 -14.40
C LYS A 60 7.08 -15.90 -15.28
N GLN A 61 5.85 -15.43 -15.24
CA GLN A 61 4.75 -15.93 -16.04
C GLN A 61 4.61 -15.11 -17.33
N LYS A 62 4.04 -15.72 -18.37
CA LYS A 62 3.81 -15.04 -19.66
C LYS A 62 2.40 -14.49 -19.74
N TYR A 63 2.29 -13.24 -20.17
CA TYR A 63 1.00 -12.55 -20.30
C TYR A 63 0.89 -11.81 -21.63
N TYR A 64 -0.36 -11.62 -22.07
CA TYR A 64 -0.71 -10.68 -23.11
C TYR A 64 -1.81 -9.74 -22.62
N ILE A 65 -1.81 -8.54 -23.20
CA ILE A 65 -2.81 -7.50 -23.00
C ILE A 65 -3.86 -7.70 -24.09
N ARG A 66 -5.13 -7.72 -23.70
CA ARG A 66 -6.28 -7.72 -24.59
C ARG A 66 -7.08 -6.44 -24.37
N TYR A 67 -7.76 -5.96 -25.39
CA TYR A 67 -8.77 -4.90 -25.22
C TYR A 67 -10.15 -5.46 -25.57
N ASN A 68 -11.08 -5.39 -24.62
CA ASN A 68 -12.49 -5.70 -24.79
C ASN A 68 -13.31 -4.77 -23.90
N GLU A 69 -13.66 -3.59 -24.42
CA GLU A 69 -14.26 -2.46 -23.67
C GLU A 69 -13.33 -1.85 -22.60
N ALA A 70 -12.52 -2.66 -21.92
CA ALA A 70 -11.40 -2.30 -21.07
C ALA A 70 -10.14 -3.10 -21.44
N PHE A 71 -8.97 -2.64 -20.99
CA PHE A 71 -7.73 -3.41 -21.11
C PHE A 71 -7.70 -4.51 -20.05
N GLU A 72 -7.30 -5.72 -20.45
CA GLU A 72 -7.25 -6.90 -19.59
C GLU A 72 -5.89 -7.57 -19.72
N LEU A 73 -5.36 -8.06 -18.59
CA LEU A 73 -4.16 -8.88 -18.58
C LEU A 73 -4.53 -10.36 -18.54
N VAL A 74 -4.09 -11.11 -19.55
CA VAL A 74 -4.43 -12.53 -19.70
C VAL A 74 -3.17 -13.38 -19.66
N LYS A 75 -3.16 -14.36 -18.75
CA LYS A 75 -2.07 -15.32 -18.62
C LYS A 75 -2.08 -16.32 -19.80
N LEU A 76 -0.90 -16.59 -20.35
CA LEU A 76 -0.70 -17.58 -21.39
C LEU A 76 -0.23 -18.91 -20.81
N THR A 77 -0.60 -19.99 -21.49
CA THR A 77 -0.16 -21.36 -21.20
C THR A 77 0.86 -21.87 -22.24
N ASP A 78 0.98 -21.20 -23.38
CA ASP A 78 1.91 -21.55 -24.47
C ASP A 78 3.04 -20.51 -24.58
N ASP A 79 4.16 -20.83 -23.95
CA ASP A 79 5.35 -19.97 -23.92
C ASP A 79 6.00 -19.80 -25.31
N ALA A 80 5.93 -20.83 -26.17
CA ALA A 80 6.58 -20.80 -27.48
C ALA A 80 5.86 -19.85 -28.44
N ALA A 81 4.52 -19.85 -28.41
CA ALA A 81 3.71 -18.89 -29.15
C ALA A 81 3.92 -17.45 -28.67
N HIS A 82 4.08 -17.25 -27.36
CA HIS A 82 4.39 -15.93 -26.78
C HIS A 82 5.73 -15.39 -27.26
N ASP A 83 6.81 -16.18 -27.15
CA ASP A 83 8.16 -15.73 -27.51
C ASP A 83 8.26 -15.40 -29.01
N LEU A 84 7.60 -16.18 -29.89
CA LEU A 84 7.53 -15.89 -31.32
C LEU A 84 6.76 -14.60 -31.62
N GLY A 85 5.65 -14.37 -30.92
CA GLY A 85 4.85 -13.14 -31.03
C GLY A 85 5.62 -11.91 -30.59
N ALA A 86 6.35 -12.00 -29.47
CA ALA A 86 7.19 -10.91 -28.96
C ALA A 86 8.32 -10.59 -29.95
N ALA A 87 9.04 -11.61 -30.44
CA ALA A 87 10.13 -11.44 -31.39
C ALA A 87 9.70 -10.73 -32.67
N SER A 88 8.50 -11.02 -33.17
CA SER A 88 7.95 -10.45 -34.40
C SER A 88 7.64 -8.95 -34.31
N HIS A 89 7.50 -8.39 -33.10
CA HIS A 89 7.05 -7.02 -32.89
C HIS A 89 8.00 -6.17 -32.02
N LEU A 90 9.22 -6.64 -31.74
CA LEU A 90 10.19 -6.02 -30.83
C LEU A 90 10.43 -4.52 -31.05
N GLN A 91 10.39 -4.06 -32.30
CA GLN A 91 10.61 -2.65 -32.66
C GLN A 91 9.47 -1.72 -32.24
N PHE A 92 8.27 -2.25 -32.00
CA PHE A 92 7.08 -1.51 -31.57
C PHE A 92 6.79 -1.71 -30.07
N MET A 93 7.71 -2.34 -29.34
CA MET A 93 7.58 -2.53 -27.89
C MET A 93 8.40 -1.47 -27.14
N VAL A 94 7.79 -0.92 -26.09
CA VAL A 94 8.43 0.05 -25.20
C VAL A 94 9.29 -0.71 -24.18
N PRO A 95 10.56 -0.33 -23.96
CA PRO A 95 11.34 -0.90 -22.86
C PRO A 95 10.75 -0.46 -21.52
N CYS A 96 10.60 -1.42 -20.60
CA CYS A 96 10.35 -1.15 -19.20
C CYS A 96 11.47 -0.23 -18.68
N PRO A 97 11.13 0.88 -18.01
CA PRO A 97 12.14 1.74 -17.41
C PRO A 97 12.99 0.97 -16.41
N ASP A 98 14.27 1.30 -16.38
CA ASP A 98 15.21 0.73 -15.42
C ASP A 98 15.06 1.52 -14.10
N ASP A 99 13.99 1.23 -13.37
CA ASP A 99 13.76 1.77 -12.04
C ASP A 99 14.31 0.80 -11.00
N GLU A 100 15.56 1.02 -10.58
CA GLU A 100 16.20 0.20 -9.55
C GLU A 100 15.41 0.22 -8.23
N SER A 101 14.66 1.30 -7.96
CA SER A 101 13.87 1.43 -6.72
C SER A 101 12.69 0.47 -6.68
N TRP A 102 12.10 0.12 -7.83
CA TRP A 102 10.92 -0.75 -7.89
C TRP A 102 11.17 -2.12 -7.25
N ARG A 103 12.36 -2.67 -7.47
CA ARG A 103 12.75 -3.96 -6.89
C ARG A 103 12.71 -3.93 -5.37
N ASP A 104 13.17 -2.84 -4.77
CA ASP A 104 13.19 -2.70 -3.32
C ASP A 104 11.81 -2.30 -2.77
N LEU A 105 11.03 -1.50 -3.51
CA LEU A 105 9.63 -1.14 -3.18
C LEU A 105 8.69 -2.35 -3.18
N SER A 106 8.93 -3.34 -4.04
CA SER A 106 8.11 -4.56 -4.17
C SER A 106 8.77 -5.81 -3.59
N ARG A 107 9.91 -5.67 -2.91
CA ARG A 107 10.80 -6.76 -2.48
C ARG A 107 10.13 -7.90 -1.73
N TYR A 108 9.18 -7.58 -0.84
CA TYR A 108 8.49 -8.54 0.00
C TYR A 108 7.13 -8.94 -0.55
N VAL A 109 6.66 -8.27 -1.61
CA VAL A 109 5.39 -8.59 -2.26
C VAL A 109 5.51 -9.93 -2.97
N SER A 110 4.54 -10.82 -2.74
CA SER A 110 4.47 -12.12 -3.38
C SER A 110 3.18 -12.29 -4.18
N GLN A 111 3.23 -13.07 -5.26
CA GLN A 111 2.04 -13.33 -6.08
C GLN A 111 0.90 -14.00 -5.29
N GLU A 112 1.24 -14.85 -4.33
CA GLU A 112 0.27 -15.45 -3.39
C GLU A 112 -0.50 -14.36 -2.64
N GLN A 113 0.19 -13.37 -2.09
CA GLN A 113 -0.44 -12.26 -1.37
C GLN A 113 -1.23 -11.36 -2.31
N VAL A 114 -0.72 -11.06 -3.50
CA VAL A 114 -1.45 -10.28 -4.51
C VAL A 114 -2.82 -10.90 -4.77
N HIS A 115 -2.89 -12.20 -5.09
CA HIS A 115 -4.17 -12.84 -5.37
C HIS A 115 -5.05 -12.94 -4.12
N SER A 116 -4.46 -13.21 -2.95
CA SER A 116 -5.22 -13.26 -1.70
C SER A 116 -5.85 -11.92 -1.33
N ILE A 117 -5.12 -10.81 -1.53
CA ILE A 117 -5.56 -9.46 -1.14
C ILE A 117 -6.50 -8.88 -2.20
N THR A 118 -6.24 -9.08 -3.48
CA THR A 118 -7.18 -8.61 -4.53
C THR A 118 -8.46 -9.44 -4.58
N GLY A 119 -8.47 -10.63 -3.97
CA GLY A 119 -9.61 -11.55 -4.00
C GLY A 119 -9.81 -12.22 -5.37
N ASP A 120 -8.89 -12.03 -6.31
CA ASP A 120 -8.96 -12.52 -7.67
C ASP A 120 -7.61 -13.07 -8.15
N ALA A 121 -7.67 -14.15 -8.93
CA ALA A 121 -6.51 -14.79 -9.54
C ALA A 121 -5.89 -13.96 -10.68
N THR A 122 -6.57 -12.93 -11.17
CA THR A 122 -6.02 -12.01 -12.17
C THR A 122 -5.12 -10.92 -11.57
N GLY A 123 -5.21 -10.66 -10.27
CA GLY A 123 -4.50 -9.57 -9.61
C GLY A 123 -5.03 -8.18 -9.95
N TYR A 124 -6.31 -8.06 -10.33
CA TYR A 124 -6.96 -6.79 -10.62
C TYR A 124 -6.97 -5.85 -9.42
N ALA A 125 -6.70 -4.57 -9.68
CA ALA A 125 -6.76 -3.48 -8.70
C ALA A 125 -7.23 -2.19 -9.38
N ASP A 126 -8.01 -1.36 -8.67
CA ASP A 126 -8.39 -0.04 -9.16
C ASP A 126 -8.50 1.02 -8.05
N SER A 127 -8.65 2.27 -8.47
CA SER A 127 -8.71 3.43 -7.58
C SER A 127 -9.95 3.47 -6.67
N SER A 128 -11.03 2.80 -7.05
CA SER A 128 -12.33 2.81 -6.36
C SER A 128 -12.55 1.62 -5.43
N MET A 129 -11.75 0.55 -5.56
CA MET A 129 -11.85 -0.64 -4.73
C MET A 129 -11.77 -0.29 -3.24
N THR A 130 -12.80 -0.68 -2.49
CA THR A 130 -12.83 -0.52 -1.04
C THR A 130 -12.13 -1.69 -0.36
N SER A 131 -11.55 -1.45 0.81
CA SER A 131 -11.13 -2.55 1.69
C SER A 131 -12.35 -3.28 2.27
N LEU A 132 -12.15 -4.53 2.67
CA LEU A 132 -13.18 -5.29 3.37
C LEU A 132 -13.64 -4.57 4.65
N GLU A 133 -12.71 -3.95 5.37
CA GLU A 133 -12.99 -3.18 6.58
C GLU A 133 -13.90 -1.97 6.31
N GLU A 134 -13.62 -1.18 5.27
CA GLU A 134 -14.47 -0.05 4.88
C GLU A 134 -15.88 -0.52 4.49
N ALA A 135 -15.97 -1.61 3.73
CA ALA A 135 -17.26 -2.17 3.32
C ALA A 135 -18.07 -2.68 4.52
N GLU A 136 -17.43 -3.32 5.50
CA GLU A 136 -18.07 -3.77 6.75
C GLU A 136 -18.58 -2.57 7.57
N LEU A 137 -17.76 -1.54 7.78
CA LEU A 137 -18.12 -0.34 8.52
C LEU A 137 -19.30 0.40 7.88
N LEU A 138 -19.29 0.51 6.55
CA LEU A 138 -20.39 1.10 5.80
C LEU A 138 -21.68 0.28 5.98
N HIS A 139 -21.59 -1.05 5.85
CA HIS A 139 -22.74 -1.94 6.03
C HIS A 139 -23.34 -1.84 7.44
N GLU A 140 -22.51 -1.82 8.47
CA GLU A 140 -22.95 -1.62 9.86
C GLU A 140 -23.63 -0.26 10.06
N THR A 141 -23.08 0.80 9.48
CA THR A 141 -23.63 2.16 9.59
C THR A 141 -24.97 2.29 8.88
N LEU A 142 -25.07 1.77 7.65
CA LEU A 142 -26.29 1.77 6.86
C LEU A 142 -27.38 0.90 7.48
N SER A 143 -27.03 -0.24 8.10
CA SER A 143 -27.99 -1.11 8.78
C SER A 143 -28.56 -0.49 10.06
N ARG A 144 -27.83 0.44 10.68
CA ARG A 144 -28.30 1.23 11.84
C ARG A 144 -29.20 2.39 11.40
N GLY A 145 -28.97 2.94 10.20
CA GLY A 145 -29.88 3.88 9.56
C GLY A 145 -31.10 3.15 8.97
N HIS A 146 -32.29 3.76 8.97
CA HIS A 146 -33.50 3.13 8.40
C HIS A 146 -33.51 3.11 6.85
N GLU A 147 -32.34 3.23 6.21
CA GLU A 147 -32.15 3.38 4.77
C GLU A 147 -31.50 2.14 4.15
N ALA A 148 -31.97 0.96 4.55
CA ALA A 148 -31.67 -0.29 3.84
C ALA A 148 -32.50 -0.36 2.54
N ARG A 149 -32.23 0.52 1.59
CA ARG A 149 -32.78 0.40 0.23
C ARG A 149 -31.67 0.52 -0.80
N THR A 150 -31.51 -0.57 -1.54
CA THR A 150 -30.68 -0.74 -2.74
C THR A 150 -29.17 -0.65 -2.53
N ALA A 151 -28.61 -1.50 -1.66
CA ALA A 151 -27.24 -1.97 -1.89
C ALA A 151 -27.31 -3.01 -3.02
N THR A 152 -26.82 -2.64 -4.19
CA THR A 152 -26.70 -3.52 -5.36
C THR A 152 -25.96 -4.80 -4.96
N THR A 153 -26.57 -5.94 -5.21
CA THR A 153 -26.02 -7.29 -5.03
C THR A 153 -24.98 -7.62 -6.11
N GLY A 154 -24.15 -6.65 -6.49
CA GLY A 154 -22.97 -6.86 -7.32
C GLY A 154 -21.80 -7.17 -6.40
N THR A 155 -21.04 -8.21 -6.71
CA THR A 155 -19.78 -8.50 -6.03
C THR A 155 -18.74 -7.50 -6.51
N GLU A 156 -18.83 -6.25 -6.04
CA GLU A 156 -17.81 -5.24 -6.31
C GLU A 156 -16.45 -5.75 -5.81
N PRO A 157 -15.38 -5.57 -6.59
CA PRO A 157 -14.05 -6.01 -6.19
C PRO A 157 -13.61 -5.25 -4.92
N LYS A 158 -12.99 -5.96 -4.00
CA LYS A 158 -12.57 -5.43 -2.70
C LYS A 158 -11.16 -5.88 -2.36
N PHE A 159 -10.43 -5.03 -1.65
CA PHE A 159 -9.17 -5.45 -1.05
C PHE A 159 -9.41 -6.20 0.26
N HIS A 160 -8.90 -7.41 0.32
CA HIS A 160 -8.90 -8.32 1.47
C HIS A 160 -7.61 -8.14 2.29
N TYR A 161 -7.26 -6.90 2.60
CA TYR A 161 -6.20 -6.63 3.58
C TYR A 161 -6.56 -7.26 4.93
N HIS A 162 -5.55 -7.65 5.70
CA HIS A 162 -5.74 -8.09 7.07
C HIS A 162 -6.12 -6.89 7.94
N PRO A 163 -7.32 -6.87 8.55
CA PRO A 163 -7.79 -5.69 9.27
C PRO A 163 -6.96 -5.43 10.53
N ILE A 164 -6.56 -4.17 10.73
CA ILE A 164 -5.80 -3.72 11.92
C ILE A 164 -6.71 -2.85 12.79
N LYS A 165 -7.39 -3.49 13.74
CA LYS A 165 -8.36 -2.84 14.62
C LYS A 165 -7.81 -2.75 16.04
N PHE A 166 -7.11 -1.65 16.36
CA PHE A 166 -6.45 -1.46 17.68
C PHE A 166 -7.39 -1.55 18.88
N LYS A 167 -8.67 -1.15 18.71
CA LYS A 167 -9.70 -1.23 19.75
C LYS A 167 -10.64 -2.41 19.48
N SER A 168 -10.10 -3.62 19.46
CA SER A 168 -10.86 -4.85 19.23
C SER A 168 -10.54 -5.92 20.27
N ARG A 169 -11.42 -6.93 20.37
CA ARG A 169 -11.19 -8.10 21.24
C ARG A 169 -10.03 -8.97 20.79
N GLN A 170 -9.63 -8.87 19.52
CA GLN A 170 -8.45 -9.57 19.02
C GLN A 170 -7.18 -8.85 19.45
N ALA A 171 -7.17 -7.51 19.39
CA ALA A 171 -6.02 -6.70 19.76
C ALA A 171 -5.81 -6.60 21.28
N ILE A 172 -6.87 -6.68 22.07
CA ILE A 172 -6.83 -6.41 23.52
C ILE A 172 -7.36 -7.60 24.32
N ARG A 173 -6.49 -8.24 25.11
CA ARG A 173 -6.88 -9.30 26.04
C ARG A 173 -7.71 -8.71 27.20
N SER A 174 -8.71 -9.45 27.65
CA SER A 174 -9.68 -8.95 28.64
C SER A 174 -9.05 -8.56 29.98
N ASP A 175 -7.96 -9.22 30.34
CA ASP A 175 -7.19 -9.11 31.57
C ASP A 175 -5.96 -8.18 31.45
N HIS A 176 -5.54 -7.83 30.22
CA HIS A 176 -4.35 -7.00 29.96
C HIS A 176 -4.71 -5.71 29.20
N ARG A 177 -5.91 -5.15 29.45
CA ARG A 177 -6.49 -4.08 28.63
C ARG A 177 -5.57 -2.87 28.45
N GLN A 178 -5.00 -2.39 29.55
CA GLN A 178 -4.12 -1.22 29.53
C GLN A 178 -2.77 -1.55 28.88
N GLU A 179 -2.21 -2.72 29.18
CA GLU A 179 -0.94 -3.18 28.59
C GLU A 179 -1.06 -3.30 27.07
N ASP A 180 -2.02 -4.08 26.57
CA ASP A 180 -2.21 -4.31 25.13
C ASP A 180 -2.66 -3.03 24.38
N PHE A 181 -3.31 -2.11 25.09
CA PHE A 181 -3.68 -0.82 24.50
C PHE A 181 -2.48 0.13 24.40
N LEU A 182 -1.52 0.11 25.33
CA LEU A 182 -0.33 0.96 25.27
C LEU A 182 0.78 0.33 24.43
N ASP A 183 0.93 -0.98 24.46
CA ASP A 183 1.92 -1.76 23.72
C ASP A 183 1.25 -2.81 22.84
N LYS A 184 1.37 -2.65 21.52
CA LYS A 184 0.73 -3.52 20.53
C LYS A 184 1.47 -4.85 20.30
N SER A 185 2.52 -5.13 21.07
CA SER A 185 3.36 -6.32 20.92
C SER A 185 2.59 -7.63 20.91
N TYR A 186 1.58 -7.77 21.76
CA TYR A 186 0.72 -8.96 21.78
C TYR A 186 -0.05 -9.09 20.45
N TYR A 187 -0.70 -8.01 20.01
CA TYR A 187 -1.48 -8.01 18.78
C TYR A 187 -0.60 -8.28 17.55
N LEU A 188 0.60 -7.69 17.50
CA LEU A 188 1.56 -7.92 16.41
C LEU A 188 2.09 -9.36 16.41
N ASN A 189 2.67 -9.82 17.53
CA ASN A 189 3.45 -11.06 17.56
C ASN A 189 2.58 -12.31 17.75
N ASP A 190 1.68 -12.27 18.73
CA ASP A 190 0.93 -13.44 19.18
C ASP A 190 -0.36 -13.65 18.38
N VAL A 191 -0.91 -12.58 17.78
CA VAL A 191 -2.11 -12.64 16.93
C VAL A 191 -1.72 -12.58 15.46
N LEU A 192 -1.26 -11.43 14.95
CA LEU A 192 -1.06 -11.26 13.51
C LEU A 192 0.03 -12.16 12.96
N LEU A 193 1.26 -12.06 13.48
CA LEU A 193 2.38 -12.83 12.97
C LEU A 193 2.15 -14.33 13.12
N SER A 194 1.68 -14.77 14.28
CA SER A 194 1.40 -16.18 14.57
C SER A 194 0.32 -16.77 13.66
N GLN A 195 -0.84 -16.11 13.56
CA GLN A 195 -2.03 -16.72 12.95
C GLN A 195 -2.12 -16.50 11.45
N PHE A 196 -1.61 -15.38 10.94
CA PHE A 196 -1.84 -14.96 9.54
C PHE A 196 -0.55 -14.88 8.71
N TYR A 197 0.58 -14.55 9.33
CA TYR A 197 1.86 -14.39 8.60
C TYR A 197 2.88 -15.52 8.86
N GLY A 198 2.51 -16.58 9.58
CA GLY A 198 3.36 -17.76 9.82
C GLY A 198 4.67 -17.44 10.53
N HIS A 199 4.64 -16.51 11.49
CA HIS A 199 5.79 -15.96 12.20
C HIS A 199 6.85 -15.29 11.31
N ARG A 200 6.51 -14.96 10.05
CA ARG A 200 7.42 -14.32 9.10
C ARG A 200 7.09 -12.85 8.93
N PHE A 201 7.93 -12.00 9.50
CA PHE A 201 7.81 -10.56 9.36
C PHE A 201 7.87 -10.09 7.90
N ASP A 202 8.61 -10.81 7.04
CA ASP A 202 8.67 -10.54 5.61
C ASP A 202 7.29 -10.59 4.94
N ARG A 203 6.40 -11.50 5.37
CA ARG A 203 5.05 -11.57 4.79
C ARG A 203 4.21 -10.36 5.21
N LEU A 204 4.35 -9.89 6.45
CA LEU A 204 3.70 -8.67 6.90
C LEU A 204 4.24 -7.44 6.13
N LEU A 205 5.56 -7.34 5.94
CA LEU A 205 6.15 -6.29 5.11
C LEU A 205 5.70 -6.37 3.65
N GLY A 206 5.43 -7.57 3.12
CA GLY A 206 4.87 -7.75 1.79
C GLY A 206 3.50 -7.11 1.62
N GLU A 207 2.64 -7.24 2.63
CA GLU A 207 1.32 -6.59 2.62
C GLU A 207 1.43 -5.08 2.84
N LEU A 208 2.32 -4.62 3.73
CA LEU A 208 2.63 -3.20 3.92
C LEU A 208 3.10 -2.55 2.60
N GLN A 209 4.05 -3.18 1.90
CA GLN A 209 4.54 -2.70 0.61
C GLN A 209 3.45 -2.71 -0.47
N PHE A 210 2.64 -3.77 -0.52
CA PHE A 210 1.53 -3.86 -1.48
C PHE A 210 0.48 -2.76 -1.26
N ALA A 211 0.13 -2.49 0.00
CA ALA A 211 -0.78 -1.41 0.36
C ALA A 211 -0.23 -0.03 -0.05
N PHE A 212 1.05 0.23 0.23
CA PHE A 212 1.71 1.45 -0.24
C PHE A 212 1.68 1.59 -1.76
N LEU A 213 2.00 0.52 -2.50
CA LEU A 213 2.04 0.55 -3.96
C LEU A 213 0.64 0.74 -4.57
N ASN A 214 -0.41 0.14 -4.00
CA ASN A 214 -1.79 0.40 -4.45
C ASN A 214 -2.22 1.84 -4.17
N ALA A 215 -1.79 2.42 -3.04
CA ALA A 215 -2.02 3.83 -2.74
C ALA A 215 -1.30 4.75 -3.76
N MET A 216 -0.05 4.43 -4.12
CA MET A 216 0.74 5.23 -5.06
C MET A 216 0.24 5.10 -6.51
N VAL A 217 0.06 3.86 -7.00
CA VAL A 217 -0.25 3.57 -8.40
C VAL A 217 -1.70 3.95 -8.72
N PHE A 218 -2.64 3.62 -7.84
CA PHE A 218 -4.06 3.84 -8.08
C PHE A 218 -4.65 5.04 -7.32
N GLY A 219 -3.89 5.69 -6.43
CA GLY A 219 -4.48 6.71 -5.54
C GLY A 219 -5.51 6.11 -4.57
N ASN A 220 -5.40 4.81 -4.26
CA ASN A 220 -6.41 4.12 -3.48
C ASN A 220 -6.33 4.49 -1.98
N TYR A 221 -7.38 5.13 -1.48
CA TYR A 221 -7.43 5.66 -0.10
C TYR A 221 -7.37 4.56 0.97
N GLY A 222 -8.16 3.48 0.83
CA GLY A 222 -8.17 2.37 1.78
C GLY A 222 -6.80 1.69 1.91
N SER A 223 -6.05 1.60 0.80
CA SER A 223 -4.67 1.09 0.80
C SER A 223 -3.71 2.01 1.56
N SER A 224 -3.90 3.33 1.49
CA SER A 224 -3.11 4.28 2.30
C SER A 224 -3.38 4.11 3.80
N LEU A 225 -4.65 3.98 4.19
CA LEU A 225 -5.03 3.75 5.59
C LEU A 225 -4.45 2.44 6.12
N GLN A 226 -4.48 1.37 5.32
CA GLN A 226 -3.90 0.10 5.68
C GLN A 226 -2.38 0.20 5.87
N TRP A 227 -1.68 0.88 4.96
CA TRP A 227 -0.24 1.11 5.04
C TRP A 227 0.14 1.81 6.36
N HIS A 228 -0.54 2.91 6.70
CA HIS A 228 -0.36 3.61 7.98
C HIS A 228 -0.64 2.72 9.18
N SER A 229 -1.70 1.91 9.14
CA SER A 229 -2.09 1.03 10.24
C SER A 229 -1.01 -0.03 10.52
N PHE A 230 -0.37 -0.59 9.48
CA PHE A 230 0.76 -1.50 9.67
C PHE A 230 1.97 -0.80 10.28
N ILE A 231 2.33 0.40 9.80
CA ILE A 231 3.47 1.14 10.35
C ILE A 231 3.24 1.44 11.83
N GLU A 232 2.06 1.96 12.16
CA GLU A 232 1.69 2.25 13.53
C GLU A 232 1.73 0.99 14.40
N LEU A 233 1.17 -0.12 13.94
CA LEU A 233 1.19 -1.38 14.68
C LEU A 233 2.62 -1.81 15.04
N ILE A 234 3.54 -1.74 14.08
CA ILE A 234 4.95 -2.11 14.30
C ILE A 234 5.61 -1.12 15.26
N CYS A 235 5.45 0.19 15.04
CA CYS A 235 6.13 1.21 15.82
C CYS A 235 5.61 1.31 17.27
N LEU A 236 4.33 1.00 17.48
CA LEU A 236 3.69 0.94 18.81
C LEU A 236 3.82 -0.43 19.48
N SER A 237 4.65 -1.34 18.96
CA SER A 237 4.96 -2.63 19.60
C SER A 237 6.38 -2.60 20.15
N SER A 238 6.57 -2.70 21.46
CA SER A 238 7.93 -2.69 22.06
C SER A 238 8.77 -3.93 21.72
N ARG A 239 8.12 -5.08 21.48
CA ARG A 239 8.76 -6.38 21.21
C ARG A 239 8.93 -6.59 19.70
N VAL A 240 9.78 -5.77 19.08
CA VAL A 240 10.21 -5.91 17.69
C VAL A 240 11.74 -5.93 17.63
N SER A 241 12.31 -6.79 16.78
CA SER A 241 13.76 -6.91 16.70
C SER A 241 14.39 -5.67 16.06
N ALA A 242 15.59 -5.28 16.51
CA ALA A 242 16.29 -4.13 15.94
C ALA A 242 16.61 -4.29 14.43
N ASP A 243 16.87 -5.52 13.97
CA ASP A 243 17.04 -5.81 12.54
C ASP A 243 15.76 -5.53 11.75
N THR A 244 14.61 -5.97 12.28
CA THR A 244 13.31 -5.70 11.70
C THR A 244 13.02 -4.21 11.58
N ILE A 245 13.31 -3.43 12.62
CA ILE A 245 13.12 -1.97 12.61
C ILE A 245 14.08 -1.30 11.62
N ALA A 246 15.35 -1.73 11.55
CA ALA A 246 16.29 -1.20 10.56
C ALA A 246 15.87 -1.51 9.12
N ARG A 247 15.24 -2.66 8.88
CA ARG A 247 14.64 -3.02 7.59
C ARG A 247 13.41 -2.17 7.28
N LEU A 248 12.53 -1.97 8.26
CA LEU A 248 11.38 -1.08 8.13
C LEU A 248 11.82 0.34 7.79
N ASP A 249 12.81 0.90 8.50
CA ASP A 249 13.33 2.25 8.27
C ASP A 249 13.79 2.45 6.82
N LYS A 250 14.51 1.47 6.25
CA LYS A 250 14.92 1.52 4.84
C LYS A 250 13.75 1.45 3.87
N VAL A 251 12.76 0.58 4.16
CA VAL A 251 11.57 0.45 3.32
C VAL A 251 10.78 1.75 3.33
N LEU A 252 10.50 2.32 4.50
CA LEU A 252 9.71 3.55 4.62
C LEU A 252 10.44 4.75 4.02
N ALA A 253 11.75 4.88 4.24
CA ALA A 253 12.53 5.94 3.61
C ALA A 253 12.43 5.88 2.08
N LEU A 254 12.59 4.69 1.50
CA LEU A 254 12.46 4.51 0.04
C LEU A 254 11.04 4.83 -0.45
N GLN A 255 10.02 4.37 0.27
CA GLN A 255 8.63 4.64 -0.05
C GLN A 255 8.34 6.15 -0.08
N LEU A 256 8.77 6.87 0.96
CA LEU A 256 8.58 8.31 1.06
C LEU A 256 9.32 9.09 -0.03
N GLU A 257 10.57 8.72 -0.33
CA GLU A 257 11.33 9.33 -1.44
C GLU A 257 10.69 9.05 -2.81
N SER A 258 9.97 7.93 -2.95
CA SER A 258 9.29 7.55 -4.19
C SER A 258 7.90 8.16 -4.35
N LEU A 259 7.35 8.82 -3.32
CA LEU A 259 6.03 9.46 -3.41
C LEU A 259 6.07 10.64 -4.39
N GLN A 260 5.06 10.72 -5.25
CA GLN A 260 4.83 11.90 -6.08
C GLN A 260 4.38 13.08 -5.20
N GLN A 261 4.82 14.30 -5.53
CA GLN A 261 4.59 15.48 -4.68
C GLN A 261 3.09 15.74 -4.47
N GLU A 262 2.28 15.48 -5.49
CA GLU A 262 0.84 15.66 -5.51
C GLU A 262 0.11 14.74 -4.52
N TYR A 263 0.75 13.66 -4.08
CA TYR A 263 0.17 12.68 -3.15
C TYR A 263 0.64 12.87 -1.71
N VAL A 264 1.64 13.71 -1.46
CA VAL A 264 2.18 13.92 -0.11
C VAL A 264 1.09 14.41 0.83
N ASP A 265 0.39 15.48 0.44
CA ASP A 265 -0.64 16.13 1.26
C ASP A 265 -1.90 15.27 1.45
N PHE A 266 -2.17 14.36 0.51
CA PHE A 266 -3.37 13.52 0.53
C PHE A 266 -3.15 12.18 1.21
N LEU A 267 -1.99 11.55 1.00
CA LEU A 267 -1.72 10.21 1.49
C LEU A 267 -1.14 10.24 2.90
N LEU A 268 -0.30 11.21 3.26
CA LEU A 268 0.38 11.22 4.56
C LEU A 268 -0.51 11.82 5.64
N SER A 269 -0.69 11.10 6.75
CA SER A 269 -1.43 11.62 7.91
C SER A 269 -0.49 12.25 8.94
N PRO A 270 -0.54 13.57 9.20
CA PRO A 270 0.34 14.24 10.16
C PRO A 270 0.29 13.60 11.56
N THR A 271 -0.93 13.30 12.03
CA THR A 271 -1.14 12.71 13.37
C THR A 271 -0.56 11.30 13.52
N VAL A 272 -0.52 10.51 12.45
CA VAL A 272 0.05 9.16 12.47
C VAL A 272 1.57 9.25 12.48
N TRP A 273 2.15 10.11 11.65
CA TRP A 273 3.60 10.29 11.57
C TRP A 273 4.20 10.93 12.83
N ASP A 274 3.50 11.87 13.47
CA ASP A 274 3.89 12.36 14.81
C ASP A 274 3.96 11.22 15.82
N ARG A 275 2.89 10.40 15.87
CA ARG A 275 2.83 9.27 16.77
C ARG A 275 3.95 8.26 16.50
N ILE A 276 4.26 7.98 15.24
CA ILE A 276 5.35 7.08 14.83
C ILE A 276 6.72 7.64 15.21
N LEU A 277 6.99 8.92 14.93
CA LEU A 277 8.34 9.48 15.07
C LEU A 277 8.67 9.93 16.49
N TYR A 278 7.68 10.38 17.26
CA TYR A 278 7.92 11.03 18.56
C TYR A 278 7.29 10.30 19.75
N LYS A 279 6.20 9.53 19.53
CA LYS A 279 5.45 8.88 20.62
C LYS A 279 5.53 7.34 20.59
N SER A 280 6.29 6.76 19.67
CA SER A 280 6.42 5.31 19.51
C SER A 280 7.66 4.74 20.19
N PHE A 281 7.74 3.41 20.30
CA PHE A 281 8.92 2.73 20.88
C PHE A 281 10.17 2.80 19.98
N HIS A 282 9.98 3.09 18.69
CA HIS A 282 11.01 2.92 17.66
C HIS A 282 11.37 4.21 16.92
N GLY A 283 10.78 5.36 17.29
CA GLY A 283 10.99 6.64 16.61
C GLY A 283 12.47 7.01 16.42
N ASP A 284 13.30 6.81 17.45
CA ASP A 284 14.75 7.12 17.41
C ASP A 284 15.56 6.21 16.45
N GLN A 285 14.99 5.06 16.08
CA GLN A 285 15.60 4.09 15.17
C GLN A 285 15.21 4.33 13.71
N LEU A 286 14.16 5.13 13.44
CA LEU A 286 13.64 5.45 12.11
C LEU A 286 14.34 6.67 11.49
N ARG A 287 15.67 6.64 11.43
CA ARG A 287 16.48 7.81 11.05
C ARG A 287 16.37 8.15 9.56
N HIS A 288 16.37 7.14 8.69
CA HIS A 288 16.27 7.38 7.25
C HIS A 288 14.84 7.83 6.89
N THR A 289 13.84 7.26 7.55
CA THR A 289 12.43 7.64 7.41
C THR A 289 12.21 9.09 7.80
N ARG A 290 12.77 9.51 8.94
CA ARG A 290 12.71 10.91 9.40
C ARG A 290 13.35 11.85 8.37
N GLN A 291 14.54 11.52 7.87
CA GLN A 291 15.23 12.32 6.87
C GLN A 291 14.41 12.45 5.57
N ALA A 292 13.79 11.36 5.11
CA ALA A 292 12.93 11.38 3.93
C ALA A 292 11.70 12.27 4.14
N LEU A 293 11.07 12.24 5.32
CA LEU A 293 9.96 13.14 5.64
C LEU A 293 10.38 14.60 5.71
N GLU A 294 11.50 14.92 6.38
CA GLU A 294 12.03 16.29 6.43
C GLU A 294 12.32 16.86 5.03
N HIS A 295 12.71 16.00 4.09
CA HIS A 295 12.95 16.39 2.70
C HIS A 295 11.66 16.53 1.88
N ARG A 296 10.73 15.57 2.00
CA ARG A 296 9.56 15.46 1.11
C ARG A 296 8.32 16.19 1.63
N ALA A 297 8.19 16.31 2.95
CA ALA A 297 7.02 16.84 3.65
C ALA A 297 7.41 17.59 4.94
N PRO A 298 8.23 18.67 4.86
CA PRO A 298 8.68 19.40 6.05
C PRO A 298 7.52 19.98 6.87
N ASP A 299 6.49 20.51 6.20
CA ASP A 299 5.34 21.15 6.85
C ASP A 299 4.57 20.17 7.75
N LEU A 300 4.55 18.88 7.39
CA LEU A 300 3.89 17.82 8.16
C LEU A 300 4.51 17.61 9.55
N LEU A 301 5.78 17.99 9.74
CA LEU A 301 6.48 17.89 11.02
C LEU A 301 6.32 19.15 11.89
N GLU A 302 5.92 20.28 11.31
CA GLU A 302 5.72 21.55 12.03
C GLU A 302 4.33 21.65 12.66
N GLU A 303 3.30 21.05 12.04
CA GLU A 303 1.89 21.21 12.45
C GLU A 303 1.50 20.55 13.78
N VAL A 304 2.36 19.74 14.41
CA VAL A 304 1.96 18.90 15.56
C VAL A 304 2.40 19.47 16.92
N ILE A 305 2.79 20.74 16.96
CA ILE A 305 3.11 21.47 18.19
C ILE A 305 1.86 22.22 18.67
N ASP A 306 0.91 21.51 19.28
CA ASP A 306 0.01 22.13 20.27
C ASP A 306 -0.55 21.07 21.22
N ASP A 307 -0.02 21.02 22.44
CA ASP A 307 -0.67 20.35 23.56
C ASP A 307 -0.47 21.22 24.81
N ASP A 308 -0.91 22.48 24.72
CA ASP A 308 -1.21 23.35 25.87
C ASP A 308 -2.47 22.83 26.62
N ASN A 309 -2.59 21.50 26.81
CA ASN A 309 -3.70 20.85 27.47
C ASN A 309 -3.21 20.21 28.78
N ASP A 310 -3.56 20.86 29.89
CA ASP A 310 -3.26 20.40 31.26
C ASP A 310 -3.97 19.07 31.62
N GLU A 311 -4.74 18.46 30.71
CA GLU A 311 -5.42 17.18 30.89
C GLU A 311 -4.48 16.03 31.31
N PHE A 312 -3.22 16.09 30.86
CA PHE A 312 -2.19 15.11 31.22
C PHE A 312 -1.35 15.53 32.44
N GLU A 313 -1.55 16.74 32.96
CA GLU A 313 -0.91 17.19 34.19
C GLU A 313 -1.68 16.68 35.42
N PRO A 314 -0.97 16.35 36.51
CA PRO A 314 -1.64 15.98 37.74
C PRO A 314 -2.46 17.17 38.26
N THR A 315 -3.71 16.92 38.66
CA THR A 315 -4.54 17.97 39.28
C THR A 315 -3.86 18.51 40.55
N ILE A 316 -3.35 19.73 40.49
CA ILE A 316 -2.64 20.36 41.60
C ILE A 316 -3.66 20.91 42.60
N VAL A 317 -3.89 20.16 43.69
CA VAL A 317 -4.81 20.60 44.77
C VAL A 317 -4.21 21.74 45.60
N SER A 318 -2.90 21.72 45.85
CA SER A 318 -2.13 22.81 46.48
C SER A 318 -0.63 22.59 46.28
N GLY A 319 0.18 23.64 46.33
CA GLY A 319 1.63 23.56 46.25
C GLY A 319 2.34 24.71 46.96
N VAL A 320 3.52 24.45 47.51
CA VAL A 320 4.39 25.49 48.08
C VAL A 320 5.48 25.81 47.06
N TYR A 321 5.42 27.01 46.49
CA TYR A 321 6.36 27.45 45.46
C TYR A 321 7.25 28.57 46.01
N TYR A 322 8.54 28.32 46.09
CA TYR A 322 9.52 29.36 46.40
C TYR A 322 9.95 30.03 45.09
N ARG A 323 9.54 31.28 44.88
CA ARG A 323 10.00 32.10 43.75
C ARG A 323 11.02 33.11 44.25
N GLN A 324 12.16 33.22 43.57
CA GLN A 324 13.05 34.38 43.74
C GLN A 324 12.31 35.62 43.25
N ARG A 325 12.35 36.68 44.05
CA ARG A 325 11.68 37.95 43.76
C ARG A 325 12.43 38.75 42.71
#